data_AF-A0A7K3NS91-F1
#
_entry.id   AF-A0A7K3NS91-F1
#
_cell.length_a   1.000
_cell.length_b   1.000
_cell.length_c   1.000
_cell.angle_alpha   90.00
_cell.angle_beta   90.00
_cell.angle_gamma   90.00
#
_symmetry.space_group_name_H-M   'P 1'
#
loop_
_entity.id
_entity.type
_entity.pdbx_description
1 polymer ?
#
loop_
_entity_poly.entity_id
_entity_poly.type
_entity_poly.pdbx_seq_one_letter_code
_entity_poly.pdbx_strand_id
1 'polypeptide(L)' 'ADAQSTELAGLKIALSKAEGHKCPRCWHYESDIGIDTDHPDICGRCATNVGGKGEERKFV' A
#
# COMPACT_ATOMS: atom_id res chain seq x y z
N ALA A 1 18.99 4.85 0.32
CA ALA A 1 19.72 4.32 1.48
C ALA A 1 20.38 3.02 1.06
N ASP A 2 21.62 2.78 1.46
CA ASP A 2 22.37 1.60 1.06
C ASP A 2 21.91 0.35 1.83
N ALA A 3 21.92 -0.81 1.15
CA ALA A 3 21.51 -2.08 1.74
C ALA A 3 22.52 -2.60 2.78
N GLN A 4 22.02 -2.95 3.97
CA GLN A 4 22.78 -3.46 5.11
C GLN A 4 22.77 -5.00 5.13
N SER A 5 23.86 -5.64 5.54
CA SER A 5 23.93 -7.10 5.70
C SER A 5 23.08 -7.58 6.88
N THR A 6 22.49 -8.77 6.76
CA THR A 6 21.76 -9.44 7.84
C THR A 6 22.55 -10.63 8.39
N GLU A 7 22.05 -11.25 9.45
CA GLU A 7 22.62 -12.48 10.02
C GLU A 7 22.47 -13.70 9.09
N LEU A 8 21.55 -13.63 8.12
CA LEU A 8 21.42 -14.66 7.09
C LEU A 8 22.46 -14.41 5.99
N ALA A 9 23.34 -15.39 5.79
CA ALA A 9 24.35 -15.35 4.75
C ALA A 9 23.71 -15.10 3.37
N GLY A 10 24.18 -14.04 2.69
CA GLY A 10 23.70 -13.65 1.36
C GLY A 10 22.49 -12.72 1.33
N LEU A 11 21.85 -12.43 2.46
CA LEU A 11 20.70 -11.51 2.52
C LEU A 11 21.13 -10.12 3.01
N LYS A 12 20.80 -9.09 2.21
CA LYS A 12 20.93 -7.66 2.56
C LYS A 12 19.57 -6.97 2.51
N ILE A 13 19.37 -5.97 3.38
CA ILE A 13 18.11 -5.21 3.51
C ILE A 13 18.39 -3.71 3.42
N ALA A 14 17.61 -3.00 2.60
CA ALA A 14 17.55 -1.55 2.59
C ALA A 14 16.15 -1.08 2.97
N LEU A 15 16.05 0.08 3.62
CA LEU A 15 14.79 0.74 3.92
C LEU A 15 14.72 2.06 3.16
N SER A 16 13.57 2.30 2.53
CA SER A 16 13.23 3.58 1.90
C SER A 16 11.81 3.98 2.28
N LYS A 17 11.54 5.28 2.22
CA LYS A 17 10.17 5.77 2.39
C LYS A 17 9.34 5.26 1.20
N ALA A 18 8.14 4.76 1.48
CA ALA A 18 7.18 4.40 0.45
C ALA A 18 6.76 5.65 -0.35
N GLU A 19 6.55 5.47 -1.65
CA GLU A 19 6.08 6.53 -2.54
C GLU A 19 4.58 6.81 -2.34
N GLY A 20 4.11 7.95 -2.85
CA GLY A 20 2.70 8.34 -2.76
C GLY A 20 2.30 8.89 -1.40
N HIS A 21 1.03 8.72 -1.04
CA HIS A 21 0.42 9.31 0.15
C HIS A 21 -0.26 8.23 1.00
N LYS A 22 -0.31 8.46 2.31
CA LYS A 22 -0.98 7.55 3.25
C LYS A 22 -2.48 7.60 3.03
N CYS A 23 -3.09 6.47 2.66
CA CYS A 23 -4.54 6.33 2.60
C CYS A 23 -5.14 6.39 4.03
N PRO A 24 -6.13 7.25 4.30
CA PRO A 24 -6.71 7.37 5.63
C PRO A 24 -7.48 6.12 6.09
N ARG A 25 -7.95 5.28 5.16
CA ARG A 25 -8.72 4.06 5.47
C ARG A 25 -7.85 2.85 5.79
N CYS A 26 -6.88 2.52 4.94
CA CYS A 26 -6.07 1.31 5.11
C CYS A 26 -4.64 1.58 5.61
N TRP A 27 -4.24 2.85 5.70
CA TRP A 27 -2.91 3.31 6.13
C TRP A 27 -1.73 2.89 5.25
N HIS A 28 -1.99 2.27 4.10
CA HIS A 28 -0.97 2.03 3.10
C HIS A 28 -0.61 3.34 2.39
N TYR A 29 0.64 3.46 1.99
CA TYR A 29 1.08 4.50 1.08
C TYR A 29 0.79 4.03 -0.34
N GLU A 30 -0.01 4.81 -1.07
CA GLU A 30 -0.44 4.47 -2.42
C GLU A 30 -0.36 5.73 -3.31
N SER A 31 -0.19 5.52 -4.61
CA SER A 31 -0.14 6.57 -5.62
C SER A 31 -1.48 6.85 -6.28
N ASP A 32 -2.51 6.04 -6.00
CA ASP A 32 -3.82 6.06 -6.66
C ASP A 32 -4.93 6.70 -5.80
N ILE A 33 -4.58 7.39 -4.71
CA ILE A 33 -5.54 8.13 -3.90
C ILE A 33 -6.19 9.23 -4.75
N GLY A 34 -7.52 9.23 -4.79
CA GLY A 34 -8.31 10.23 -5.50
C GLY A 34 -8.51 9.98 -7.00
N ILE A 35 -8.10 8.81 -7.52
CA ILE A 35 -8.41 8.41 -8.90
C ILE A 35 -9.91 8.11 -9.06
N ASP A 36 -10.55 7.52 -8.05
CA ASP A 36 -11.99 7.26 -8.03
C ASP A 36 -12.75 8.53 -7.62
N THR A 37 -13.60 9.04 -8.51
CA THR A 37 -14.32 10.29 -8.30
C THR A 37 -15.40 10.21 -7.24
N ASP A 38 -15.94 9.01 -6.98
CA ASP A 38 -16.94 8.79 -5.93
C ASP A 38 -16.25 8.65 -4.55
N HIS A 39 -14.95 8.37 -4.55
CA HIS A 39 -14.13 8.18 -3.35
C HIS A 39 -12.79 8.94 -3.41
N PRO A 40 -12.82 10.28 -3.45
CA PRO A 40 -11.64 11.11 -3.74
C PRO A 40 -10.53 11.07 -2.67
N ASP A 41 -10.85 10.62 -1.46
CA ASP A 41 -9.92 10.67 -0.31
C ASP A 41 -9.23 9.33 -0.01
N ILE A 42 -9.52 8.27 -0.76
CA ILE A 42 -9.01 6.91 -0.50
C ILE A 42 -8.35 6.28 -1.74
N CYS A 43 -7.54 5.25 -1.53
CA CYS A 43 -6.89 4.51 -2.62
C CYS A 43 -7.88 3.63 -3.38
N GLY A 44 -7.53 3.21 -4.59
CA GLY A 44 -8.38 2.40 -5.46
C GLY A 44 -8.79 1.07 -4.81
N ARG A 45 -7.89 0.41 -4.08
CA ARG A 45 -8.21 -0.79 -3.27
C ARG A 45 -9.28 -0.52 -2.22
N CYS A 46 -9.22 0.65 -1.59
CA CYS A 46 -10.22 1.03 -0.60
C CYS A 46 -11.55 1.38 -1.26
N ALA A 47 -11.55 2.06 -2.41
CA ALA A 47 -12.73 2.37 -3.20
C ALA A 47 -13.47 1.09 -3.63
N THR A 48 -12.76 0.08 -4.16
CA THR A 48 -13.38 -1.21 -4.53
C THR A 48 -13.99 -1.93 -3.32
N ASN A 49 -13.39 -1.78 -2.13
CA ASN A 49 -13.88 -2.36 -0.88
C ASN A 49 -15.10 -1.66 -0.27
N VAL A 50 -15.34 -0.37 -0.57
CA VAL A 50 -16.48 0.38 0.00
C VAL A 50 -17.63 0.54 -0.99
N GLY A 51 -17.34 0.74 -2.27
CA GLY A 51 -18.36 0.97 -3.32
C GLY A 51 -18.37 -0.08 -4.43
N GLY A 52 -17.39 -0.99 -4.45
CA GLY A 52 -17.28 -2.04 -5.47
C GLY A 52 -17.58 -3.44 -4.95
N LYS A 53 -17.06 -4.45 -5.66
CA LYS A 53 -17.21 -5.88 -5.30
C LYS A 53 -16.29 -6.32 -4.16
N GLY A 54 -15.42 -5.45 -3.66
CA GLY A 54 -14.37 -5.77 -2.71
C GLY A 54 -13.21 -6.57 -3.30
N GLU A 55 -12.12 -6.64 -2.53
CA GLU A 55 -10.96 -7.47 -2.82
C GLU A 55 -11.20 -8.92 -2.34
N GLU A 56 -10.77 -9.90 -3.15
CA GLU A 56 -10.80 -11.31 -2.73
C GLU A 56 -9.69 -11.58 -1.71
N ARG A 57 -10.06 -12.04 -0.51
CA ARG A 57 -9.11 -12.38 0.55
C ARG A 57 -9.01 -13.89 0.70
N LYS A 58 -7.81 -14.43 0.54
CA LYS A 58 -7.54 -15.88 0.59
C LYS A 58 -7.38 -16.42 2.02
N PHE A 59 -7.13 -15.55 2.98
CA PHE A 59 -6.87 -15.91 4.37
C PHE A 59 -7.59 -14.93 5.29
N VAL A 60 -8.18 -15.42 6.39
CA VAL A 60 -8.93 -14.63 7.39
C VAL A 60 -8.24 -14.76 8.74
#